data_AF-G0R950-F1
#
_entry.id   AF-G0R950-F1
#
_cell.length_a   1.000
_cell.length_b   1.000
_cell.length_c   1.000
_cell.angle_alpha   90.00
_cell.angle_beta   90.00
_cell.angle_gamma   90.00
#
_symmetry.space_group_name_H-M   'P 1'
#
loop_
_entity.id
_entity.type
_entity.pdbx_description
1 polymer ?
#
loop_
_entity_poly.entity_id
_entity_poly.type
_entity_poly.pdbx_seq_one_letter_code
_entity_poly.pdbx_strand_id
1 'polypeptide(L)'
;MAFKTMMFAALAAVPAVLAFPLESRAGCQYNGPWQNFPSMSQWLPWTEVFGRYEQSMVNAGSTWDDVGRINVAISNAAATIGVDERVILAIILQESSGYVGVPCTGGDDCGLMQCEGCPSFQGQNGLPQEDTSAMINGGTQHFKGNLEDWGNQWAESSIYPALREYNSGSVNSGDLSTAAGGFGVPCYVSDVARRMLGEVF
;
A
#
# COMPACT_ATOMS: atom_id res chain seq x y z
N MET A 1 -31.39 55.50 -5.79
CA MET A 1 -31.56 54.09 -5.37
C MET A 1 -30.46 53.29 -6.05
N ALA A 2 -29.39 52.95 -5.32
CA ALA A 2 -28.24 52.24 -5.86
C ALA A 2 -28.31 50.77 -5.44
N PHE A 3 -28.46 49.86 -6.40
CA PHE A 3 -28.42 48.41 -6.19
C PHE A 3 -26.96 47.97 -6.17
N LYS A 4 -26.52 47.44 -5.02
CA LYS A 4 -25.14 46.97 -4.81
C LYS A 4 -25.11 45.47 -5.06
N THR A 5 -24.53 45.06 -6.18
CA THR A 5 -24.28 43.66 -6.54
C THR A 5 -23.26 43.06 -5.58
N MET A 6 -23.66 42.06 -4.78
CA MET A 6 -22.73 41.20 -4.05
C MET A 6 -22.35 40.02 -4.94
N MET A 7 -21.11 40.00 -5.40
CA MET A 7 -20.46 38.77 -5.87
C MET A 7 -20.13 37.92 -4.64
N PHE A 8 -20.73 36.73 -4.55
CA PHE A 8 -20.23 35.68 -3.66
C PHE A 8 -19.13 34.92 -4.42
N ALA A 9 -17.89 35.08 -3.95
CA ALA A 9 -16.80 34.21 -4.35
C ALA A 9 -17.07 32.81 -3.78
N ALA A 10 -17.25 31.82 -4.65
CA ALA A 10 -17.26 30.42 -4.25
C ALA A 10 -15.85 30.05 -3.78
N LEU A 11 -15.67 29.91 -2.48
CA LEU A 11 -14.47 29.30 -1.90
C LEU A 11 -14.49 27.83 -2.32
N ALA A 12 -13.65 27.46 -3.29
CA ALA A 12 -13.40 26.06 -3.58
C ALA A 12 -12.78 25.44 -2.32
N ALA A 13 -13.52 24.52 -1.70
CA ALA A 13 -12.99 23.70 -0.62
C ALA A 13 -11.88 22.84 -1.21
N VAL A 14 -10.63 23.16 -0.86
CA VAL A 14 -9.49 22.28 -1.11
C VAL A 14 -9.79 20.99 -0.34
N PRO A 15 -9.85 19.82 -0.99
CA PRO A 15 -10.07 18.58 -0.27
C PRO A 15 -8.91 18.40 0.70
N ALA A 16 -9.26 18.12 1.96
CA ALA A 16 -8.29 17.82 2.99
C ALA A 16 -7.38 16.70 2.48
N VAL A 17 -6.08 16.98 2.41
CA VAL A 17 -5.05 15.96 2.28
C VAL A 17 -5.35 14.96 3.38
N LEU A 18 -5.74 13.73 3.02
CA LEU A 18 -5.83 12.62 3.95
C LEU A 18 -4.40 12.26 4.35
N ALA A 19 -3.77 13.12 5.15
CA ALA A 19 -2.76 12.69 6.08
C ALA A 19 -3.50 11.81 7.08
N PHE A 20 -3.58 10.52 6.78
CA PHE A 20 -4.05 9.54 7.75
C PHE A 20 -3.25 9.78 9.03
N PRO A 21 -3.91 9.86 10.19
CA PRO A 21 -3.17 10.02 11.42
C PRO A 21 -2.23 8.82 11.51
N LEU A 22 -0.93 9.07 11.53
CA LEU A 22 0.04 8.13 12.08
C LEU A 22 -0.34 7.97 13.55
N GLU A 23 -1.33 7.12 13.79
CA GLU A 23 -1.85 6.84 15.09
C GLU A 23 -0.66 6.37 15.91
N SER A 24 -0.36 7.07 16.99
CA SER A 24 0.80 6.79 17.83
C SER A 24 0.60 5.44 18.51
N ARG A 25 0.91 4.36 17.81
CA ARG A 25 0.98 3.02 18.37
C ARG A 25 2.23 2.96 19.22
N ALA A 26 2.03 2.80 20.52
CA ALA A 26 3.11 2.51 21.45
C ALA A 26 3.79 1.19 21.03
N GLY A 27 4.93 1.31 20.35
CA GLY A 27 5.77 0.18 19.91
C GLY A 27 5.22 -0.61 18.72
N CYS A 28 6.10 -1.01 17.82
CA CYS A 28 5.76 -1.96 16.76
C CYS A 28 5.54 -3.35 17.36
N GLN A 29 4.49 -4.07 16.93
CA GLN A 29 4.21 -5.44 17.38
C GLN A 29 5.37 -6.39 17.06
N TYR A 30 5.99 -6.20 15.90
CA TYR A 30 7.22 -6.86 15.48
C TYR A 30 8.33 -5.83 15.29
N ASN A 31 9.54 -6.14 15.77
CA ASN A 31 10.71 -5.26 15.69
C ASN A 31 12.01 -6.06 15.66
N GLY A 32 13.13 -5.39 15.40
CA GLY A 32 14.42 -6.06 15.26
C GLY A 32 14.61 -6.68 13.87
N PRO A 33 15.48 -7.69 13.74
CA PRO A 33 15.77 -8.30 12.45
C PRO A 33 14.61 -9.18 11.96
N TRP A 34 14.66 -9.61 10.71
CA TRP A 34 13.56 -10.33 10.03
C TRP A 34 13.07 -11.58 10.79
N GLN A 35 13.92 -12.23 11.58
CA GLN A 35 13.57 -13.43 12.37
C GLN A 35 12.50 -13.17 13.44
N ASN A 36 12.29 -11.91 13.81
CA ASN A 36 11.29 -11.53 14.82
C ASN A 36 9.89 -11.33 14.21
N PHE A 37 9.76 -11.42 12.89
CA PHE A 37 8.51 -11.27 12.17
C PHE A 37 7.88 -12.64 11.90
N PRO A 38 6.55 -12.73 11.69
CA PRO A 38 5.85 -13.99 11.45
C PRO A 38 6.43 -14.77 10.26
N SER A 39 6.55 -16.08 10.39
CA SER A 39 6.91 -16.92 9.25
C SER A 39 5.80 -16.95 8.19
N MET A 40 6.15 -17.23 6.94
CA MET A 40 5.22 -17.42 5.83
C MET A 40 4.19 -18.52 6.11
N SER A 41 4.55 -19.50 6.94
CA SER A 41 3.65 -20.58 7.36
C SER A 41 2.50 -20.13 8.26
N GLN A 42 2.62 -18.95 8.86
CA GLN A 42 1.57 -18.34 9.70
C GLN A 42 0.65 -17.42 8.90
N TRP A 43 1.04 -17.05 7.67
CA TRP A 43 0.23 -16.16 6.84
C TRP A 43 -1.03 -16.88 6.40
N LEU A 44 -2.14 -16.14 6.39
CA LEU A 44 -3.42 -16.71 5.99
C LEU A 44 -3.40 -17.11 4.50
N PRO A 45 -4.22 -18.09 4.10
CA PRO A 45 -4.45 -18.38 2.69
C PRO A 45 -4.99 -17.14 1.94
N TRP A 46 -4.63 -17.00 0.66
CA TRP A 46 -4.98 -15.84 -0.17
C TRP A 46 -6.47 -15.45 -0.08
N THR A 47 -7.37 -16.41 -0.32
CA THR A 47 -8.81 -16.15 -0.32
C THR A 47 -9.32 -15.69 1.04
N GLU A 48 -8.73 -16.16 2.13
CA GLU A 48 -9.09 -15.74 3.48
C GLU A 48 -8.58 -14.34 3.78
N VAL A 49 -7.31 -14.03 3.47
CA VAL A 49 -6.77 -12.71 3.76
C VAL A 49 -7.41 -11.63 2.89
N PHE A 50 -7.62 -11.88 1.59
CA PHE A 50 -8.27 -10.91 0.72
C PHE A 50 -9.69 -10.58 1.21
N GLY A 51 -10.47 -11.61 1.54
CA GLY A 51 -11.84 -11.47 2.06
C GLY A 51 -11.93 -10.64 3.35
N ARG A 52 -10.87 -10.58 4.16
CA ARG A 52 -10.85 -9.74 5.38
C ARG A 52 -10.79 -8.25 5.10
N TYR A 53 -10.26 -7.84 3.94
CA TYR A 53 -10.02 -6.44 3.62
C TYR A 53 -10.97 -5.86 2.58
N GLU A 54 -11.83 -6.66 1.96
CA GLU A 54 -12.79 -6.18 0.96
C GLU A 54 -13.60 -4.99 1.48
N GLN A 55 -14.19 -5.12 2.68
CA GLN A 55 -14.95 -4.05 3.30
C GLN A 55 -14.09 -2.82 3.64
N SER A 56 -12.83 -3.02 4.03
CA SER A 56 -11.91 -1.91 4.33
C SER A 56 -11.58 -1.10 3.07
N MET A 57 -11.37 -1.76 1.93
CA MET A 57 -11.14 -1.08 0.65
C MET A 57 -12.37 -0.30 0.18
N VAL A 58 -13.56 -0.84 0.39
CA VAL A 58 -14.82 -0.12 0.13
C VAL A 58 -14.97 1.09 1.05
N ASN A 59 -14.66 0.94 2.35
CA ASN A 59 -14.69 2.04 3.31
C ASN A 59 -13.65 3.13 2.98
N ALA A 60 -12.53 2.76 2.36
CA ALA A 60 -11.51 3.70 1.87
C ALA A 60 -11.96 4.48 0.62
N GLY A 61 -13.00 4.01 -0.08
CA GLY A 61 -13.65 4.72 -1.17
C GLY A 61 -13.76 3.92 -2.47
N SER A 62 -13.15 2.75 -2.60
CA SER A 62 -13.29 1.90 -3.79
C SER A 62 -14.71 1.34 -3.93
N THR A 63 -15.17 1.11 -5.16
CA THR A 63 -16.42 0.35 -5.37
C THR A 63 -16.19 -1.15 -5.20
N TRP A 64 -17.26 -1.93 -5.02
CA TRP A 64 -17.15 -3.40 -5.02
C TRP A 64 -16.58 -3.95 -6.33
N ASP A 65 -16.88 -3.32 -7.46
CA ASP A 65 -16.29 -3.69 -8.75
C ASP A 65 -14.79 -3.40 -8.77
N ASP A 66 -14.35 -2.27 -8.21
CA ASP A 66 -12.92 -1.95 -8.09
C ASP A 66 -12.20 -2.97 -7.21
N VAL A 67 -12.80 -3.38 -6.08
CA VAL A 67 -12.27 -4.45 -5.21
C VAL A 67 -12.13 -5.77 -5.98
N GLY A 68 -13.14 -6.15 -6.76
CA GLY A 68 -13.06 -7.33 -7.63
C GLY A 68 -11.92 -7.25 -8.65
N ARG A 69 -11.71 -6.07 -9.26
CA ARG A 69 -10.61 -5.84 -10.22
C ARG A 69 -9.25 -5.85 -9.55
N ILE A 70 -9.14 -5.35 -8.32
CA ILE A 70 -7.93 -5.44 -7.49
C ILE A 70 -7.57 -6.91 -7.27
N ASN A 71 -8.54 -7.77 -6.88
CA ASN A 71 -8.29 -9.20 -6.67
C ASN A 71 -7.69 -9.87 -7.92
N VAL A 72 -8.33 -9.65 -9.08
CA VAL A 72 -7.88 -10.18 -10.37
C VAL A 72 -6.49 -9.66 -10.73
N ALA A 73 -6.25 -8.36 -10.56
CA ALA A 73 -4.96 -7.74 -10.87
C ALA A 73 -3.83 -8.28 -9.97
N ILE A 74 -4.07 -8.44 -8.67
CA ILE A 74 -3.09 -9.03 -7.74
C ILE A 74 -2.76 -10.47 -8.16
N SER A 75 -3.78 -11.29 -8.43
CA SER A 75 -3.59 -12.69 -8.83
C SER A 75 -2.76 -12.80 -10.12
N ASN A 76 -3.05 -11.92 -11.09
CA ASN A 76 -2.30 -11.87 -12.35
C ASN A 76 -0.86 -11.37 -12.15
N ALA A 77 -0.66 -10.32 -11.36
CA ALA A 77 0.67 -9.79 -11.05
C ALA A 77 1.52 -10.84 -10.32
N ALA A 78 0.94 -11.57 -9.37
CA ALA A 78 1.62 -12.65 -8.67
C ALA A 78 2.08 -13.75 -9.62
N ALA A 79 1.19 -14.20 -10.51
CA ALA A 79 1.50 -15.23 -11.50
C ALA A 79 2.55 -14.82 -12.53
N THR A 80 2.60 -13.54 -12.91
CA THR A 80 3.42 -13.05 -14.02
C THR A 80 4.73 -12.39 -13.60
N ILE A 81 4.74 -11.70 -12.45
CA ILE A 81 5.91 -10.97 -11.92
C ILE A 81 6.61 -11.77 -10.81
N GLY A 82 5.92 -12.73 -10.19
CA GLY A 82 6.51 -13.64 -9.21
C GLY A 82 6.71 -13.01 -7.83
N VAL A 83 5.69 -12.31 -7.34
CA VAL A 83 5.56 -11.80 -5.97
C VAL A 83 4.31 -12.42 -5.34
N ASP A 84 4.37 -12.84 -4.07
CA ASP A 84 3.23 -13.46 -3.39
C ASP A 84 2.03 -12.48 -3.28
N GLU A 85 0.82 -12.95 -3.61
CA GLU A 85 -0.41 -12.16 -3.62
C GLU A 85 -0.66 -11.42 -2.30
N ARG A 86 -0.29 -12.06 -1.19
CA ARG A 86 -0.51 -11.52 0.17
C ARG A 86 0.41 -10.33 0.44
N VAL A 87 1.63 -10.36 -0.11
CA VAL A 87 2.57 -9.24 -0.02
C VAL A 87 2.06 -8.06 -0.85
N ILE A 88 1.61 -8.32 -2.08
CA ILE A 88 1.04 -7.28 -2.95
C ILE A 88 -0.17 -6.60 -2.27
N LEU A 89 -1.11 -7.39 -1.76
CA LEU A 89 -2.28 -6.87 -1.04
C LEU A 89 -1.86 -6.05 0.20
N ALA A 90 -0.92 -6.56 1.00
CA ALA A 90 -0.53 -5.89 2.23
C ALA A 90 0.17 -4.55 1.96
N ILE A 91 0.94 -4.43 0.89
CA ILE A 91 1.49 -3.14 0.41
C ILE A 91 0.35 -2.22 -0.04
N ILE A 92 -0.58 -2.69 -0.90
CA ILE A 92 -1.73 -1.88 -1.34
C ILE A 92 -2.49 -1.29 -0.15
N LEU A 93 -2.77 -2.10 0.87
CA LEU A 93 -3.49 -1.66 2.06
C LEU A 93 -2.69 -0.69 2.92
N GLN A 94 -1.36 -0.81 2.94
CA GLN A 94 -0.50 0.10 3.67
C GLN A 94 -0.32 1.43 2.96
N GLU A 95 -0.31 1.44 1.64
CA GLU A 95 -0.02 2.62 0.82
C GLU A 95 -1.27 3.42 0.45
N SER A 96 -2.38 2.74 0.15
CA SER A 96 -3.60 3.38 -0.34
C SER A 96 -4.87 2.96 0.37
N SER A 97 -4.78 2.07 1.37
CA SER A 97 -5.95 1.38 1.95
C SER A 97 -6.79 0.62 0.90
N GLY A 98 -6.25 0.39 -0.31
CA GLY A 98 -6.95 -0.18 -1.46
C GLY A 98 -7.94 0.77 -2.14
N TYR A 99 -7.75 2.08 -2.00
CA TYR A 99 -8.52 3.08 -2.74
C TYR A 99 -7.94 3.30 -4.14
N VAL A 100 -8.68 2.94 -5.20
CA VAL A 100 -8.19 3.05 -6.60
C VAL A 100 -7.94 4.49 -7.07
N GLY A 101 -8.66 5.45 -6.49
CA GLY A 101 -8.54 6.88 -6.79
C GLY A 101 -7.57 7.62 -5.86
N VAL A 102 -6.68 6.91 -5.17
CA VAL A 102 -5.75 7.51 -4.20
C VAL A 102 -4.92 8.64 -4.84
N PRO A 103 -4.76 9.80 -4.17
CA PRO A 103 -3.84 10.84 -4.63
C PRO A 103 -2.39 10.35 -4.62
N CYS A 104 -1.54 10.93 -5.47
CA CYS A 104 -0.11 10.66 -5.37
C CYS A 104 0.50 11.39 -4.18
N THR A 105 1.51 10.78 -3.57
CA THR A 105 2.32 11.36 -2.49
C THR A 105 3.69 11.76 -3.02
N GLY A 106 4.39 12.69 -2.35
CA GLY A 106 5.75 13.11 -2.75
C GLY A 106 5.90 13.82 -4.11
N GLY A 107 4.84 13.86 -4.93
CA GLY A 107 4.83 14.41 -6.30
C GLY A 107 4.76 13.34 -7.39
N ASP A 108 5.33 12.14 -7.15
CA ASP A 108 5.45 11.08 -8.17
C ASP A 108 5.16 9.65 -7.63
N ASP A 109 4.95 9.49 -6.33
CA ASP A 109 4.59 8.19 -5.74
C ASP A 109 3.09 7.97 -5.93
N CYS A 110 2.74 7.03 -6.80
CA CYS A 110 1.43 7.02 -7.44
C CYS A 110 0.77 5.63 -7.46
N GLY A 111 -0.55 5.63 -7.63
CA GLY A 111 -1.36 4.43 -7.77
C GLY A 111 -1.57 3.65 -6.46
N LEU A 112 -2.16 2.46 -6.58
CA LEU A 112 -2.57 1.62 -5.44
C LEU A 112 -1.43 1.22 -4.49
N MET A 113 -0.20 1.15 -5.00
CA MET A 113 0.99 0.79 -4.24
C MET A 113 1.94 1.98 -4.02
N GLN A 114 1.55 3.21 -4.40
CA GLN A 114 2.35 4.44 -4.20
C GLN A 114 3.82 4.28 -4.60
N CYS A 115 4.07 3.79 -5.82
CA CYS A 115 5.42 3.67 -6.36
C CYS A 115 5.76 4.85 -7.27
N GLU A 116 7.03 5.25 -7.27
CA GLU A 116 7.55 6.34 -8.10
C GLU A 116 7.29 6.06 -9.60
N GLY A 117 6.70 7.03 -10.30
CA GLY A 117 6.46 6.97 -11.74
C GLY A 117 5.35 5.98 -12.17
N CYS A 118 4.60 5.43 -11.23
CA CYS A 118 3.55 4.47 -11.52
C CYS A 118 2.27 5.13 -12.07
N PRO A 119 1.47 4.39 -12.88
CA PRO A 119 0.16 4.88 -13.34
C PRO A 119 -0.73 5.32 -12.17
N SER A 120 -1.55 6.34 -12.39
CA SER A 120 -2.48 6.87 -11.39
C SER A 120 -3.74 7.44 -12.02
N PHE A 121 -4.86 7.26 -11.31
CA PHE A 121 -6.20 7.70 -11.70
C PHE A 121 -6.86 8.46 -10.55
N GLN A 122 -6.16 9.48 -10.05
CA GLN A 122 -6.55 10.22 -8.84
C GLN A 122 -8.01 10.69 -8.88
N GLY A 123 -8.74 10.46 -7.80
CA GLY A 123 -10.15 10.84 -7.64
C GLY A 123 -11.14 10.06 -8.49
N GLN A 124 -10.71 9.00 -9.18
CA GLN A 124 -11.56 8.17 -10.03
C GLN A 124 -11.85 6.80 -9.38
N ASN A 125 -13.05 6.31 -9.65
CA ASN A 125 -13.53 4.97 -9.27
C ASN A 125 -14.13 4.28 -10.49
N GLY A 126 -14.46 3.00 -10.36
CA GLY A 126 -15.05 2.23 -11.47
C GLY A 126 -14.08 2.10 -12.64
N LEU A 127 -12.79 2.02 -12.34
CA LEU A 127 -11.73 1.93 -13.35
C LEU A 127 -11.88 0.65 -14.16
N PRO A 128 -11.54 0.65 -15.46
CA PRO A 128 -11.45 -0.59 -16.21
C PRO A 128 -10.35 -1.49 -15.64
N GLN A 129 -10.46 -2.81 -15.87
CA GLN A 129 -9.50 -3.79 -15.36
C GLN A 129 -8.05 -3.48 -15.79
N GLU A 130 -7.85 -2.95 -17.00
CA GLU A 130 -6.53 -2.60 -17.52
C GLU A 130 -5.82 -1.53 -16.68
N ASP A 131 -6.56 -0.50 -16.25
CA ASP A 131 -6.04 0.61 -15.44
C ASP A 131 -5.69 0.13 -14.03
N THR A 132 -6.57 -0.66 -13.40
CA THR A 132 -6.28 -1.30 -12.11
C THR A 132 -5.05 -2.21 -12.19
N SER A 133 -4.93 -2.98 -13.27
CA SER A 133 -3.78 -3.87 -13.50
C SER A 133 -2.50 -3.09 -13.74
N ALA A 134 -2.56 -1.96 -14.46
CA ALA A 134 -1.39 -1.12 -14.71
C ALA A 134 -0.80 -0.55 -13.40
N MET A 135 -1.65 -0.07 -12.48
CA MET A 135 -1.20 0.40 -11.17
C MET A 135 -0.54 -0.70 -10.35
N ILE A 136 -1.18 -1.88 -10.26
CA ILE A 136 -0.68 -3.00 -9.46
C ILE A 136 0.59 -3.60 -10.08
N ASN A 137 0.67 -3.71 -11.40
CA ASN A 137 1.87 -4.20 -12.07
C ASN A 137 3.06 -3.26 -11.85
N GLY A 138 2.86 -1.94 -11.91
CA GLY A 138 3.92 -0.96 -11.63
C GLY A 138 4.48 -1.14 -10.21
N GLY A 139 3.62 -1.17 -9.19
CA GLY A 139 4.05 -1.35 -7.81
C GLY A 139 4.65 -2.73 -7.52
N THR A 140 4.10 -3.77 -8.14
CA THR A 140 4.63 -5.13 -8.00
C THR A 140 6.01 -5.24 -8.64
N GLN A 141 6.25 -4.59 -9.79
CA GLN A 141 7.58 -4.52 -10.40
C GLN A 141 8.57 -3.72 -9.56
N HIS A 142 8.15 -2.60 -8.98
CA HIS A 142 8.99 -1.84 -8.05
C HIS A 142 9.42 -2.70 -6.86
N PHE A 143 8.45 -3.33 -6.18
CA PHE A 143 8.75 -4.23 -5.06
C PHE A 143 9.59 -5.44 -5.49
N LYS A 144 9.40 -5.95 -6.71
CA LYS A 144 10.23 -7.03 -7.25
C LYS A 144 11.70 -6.63 -7.35
N GLY A 145 11.99 -5.38 -7.72
CA GLY A 145 13.35 -4.83 -7.68
C GLY A 145 13.94 -4.86 -6.27
N ASN A 146 13.20 -4.38 -5.26
CA ASN A 146 13.66 -4.48 -3.87
C ASN A 146 13.85 -5.94 -3.44
N LEU A 147 12.96 -6.83 -3.85
CA LEU A 147 13.09 -8.25 -3.54
C LEU A 147 14.39 -8.84 -4.14
N GLU A 148 14.79 -8.39 -5.32
CA GLU A 148 16.05 -8.75 -5.97
C GLU A 148 17.28 -8.29 -5.20
N ASP A 149 17.24 -7.07 -4.64
CA ASP A 149 18.30 -6.54 -3.76
C ASP A 149 18.52 -7.42 -2.52
N TRP A 150 17.47 -8.14 -2.09
CA TRP A 150 17.52 -9.08 -0.96
C TRP A 150 17.52 -10.55 -1.37
N GLY A 151 17.98 -10.87 -2.58
CA GLY A 151 18.26 -12.25 -3.03
C GLY A 151 17.12 -12.94 -3.77
N ASN A 152 16.02 -12.24 -4.04
CA ASN A 152 14.91 -12.67 -4.87
C ASN A 152 14.25 -13.99 -4.44
N GLN A 153 14.19 -14.26 -3.13
CA GLN A 153 13.58 -15.48 -2.60
C GLN A 153 12.17 -15.21 -2.06
N TRP A 154 11.30 -16.22 -2.16
CA TRP A 154 10.06 -16.27 -1.39
C TRP A 154 10.35 -16.78 0.01
N ALA A 155 11.13 -15.99 0.74
CA ALA A 155 11.56 -16.26 2.10
C ALA A 155 11.49 -14.97 2.91
N GLU A 156 11.20 -15.09 4.21
CA GLU A 156 11.09 -13.98 5.16
C GLU A 156 12.38 -13.14 5.18
N SER A 157 13.53 -13.79 5.00
CA SER A 157 14.85 -13.16 4.92
C SER A 157 15.02 -12.21 3.73
N SER A 158 14.22 -12.38 2.67
CA SER A 158 14.21 -11.49 1.50
C SER A 158 13.04 -10.52 1.56
N ILE A 159 11.85 -11.01 1.91
CA ILE A 159 10.59 -10.23 1.86
C ILE A 159 10.60 -9.10 2.89
N TYR A 160 10.98 -9.35 4.15
CA TYR A 160 10.89 -8.32 5.19
C TYR A 160 11.89 -7.16 5.02
N PRO A 161 13.16 -7.40 4.67
CA PRO A 161 14.05 -6.32 4.31
C PRO A 161 13.62 -5.56 3.05
N ALA A 162 13.14 -6.26 2.01
CA ALA A 162 12.61 -5.64 0.80
C ALA A 162 11.40 -4.73 1.09
N LEU A 163 10.52 -5.10 2.02
CA LEU A 163 9.41 -4.23 2.46
C LEU A 163 9.90 -2.96 3.16
N ARG A 164 11.00 -3.04 3.92
CA ARG A 164 11.62 -1.85 4.50
C ARG A 164 12.24 -0.96 3.43
N GLU A 165 12.90 -1.57 2.45
CA GLU A 165 13.45 -0.85 1.31
C GLU A 165 12.37 -0.16 0.49
N TYR A 166 11.27 -0.85 0.19
CA TYR A 166 10.09 -0.27 -0.48
C TYR A 166 9.61 1.00 0.23
N ASN A 167 9.52 0.97 1.56
CA ASN A 167 9.00 2.08 2.34
C ASN A 167 9.94 3.29 2.46
N SER A 168 11.26 3.06 2.52
CA SER A 168 12.20 4.12 2.91
C SER A 168 13.49 4.22 2.09
N GLY A 169 13.71 3.32 1.13
CA GLY A 169 14.96 3.22 0.36
C GLY A 169 16.21 2.93 1.21
N SER A 170 16.04 2.67 2.51
CA SER A 170 17.12 2.49 3.48
C SER A 170 16.72 1.42 4.49
N VAL A 171 17.63 0.49 4.76
CA VAL A 171 17.37 -0.67 5.60
C VAL A 171 18.42 -0.80 6.69
N ASN A 172 17.96 -0.87 7.94
CA ASN A 172 18.75 -1.38 9.06
C ASN A 172 18.37 -2.84 9.28
N SER A 173 19.17 -3.79 8.77
CA SER A 173 18.87 -5.22 8.90
C SER A 173 18.83 -5.72 10.34
N GLY A 174 19.40 -4.97 11.29
CA GLY A 174 19.30 -5.26 12.72
C GLY A 174 17.98 -4.82 13.35
N ASP A 175 17.27 -3.88 12.72
CA ASP A 175 15.95 -3.43 13.17
C ASP A 175 15.08 -2.86 12.03
N LEU A 176 14.26 -3.73 11.45
CA LEU A 176 13.32 -3.42 10.37
C LEU A 176 12.11 -2.61 10.82
N SER A 177 11.96 -2.36 12.12
CA SER A 177 10.93 -1.45 12.63
C SER A 177 11.30 0.02 12.47
N THR A 178 12.58 0.31 12.22
CA THR A 178 13.12 1.66 12.11
C THR A 178 13.25 2.12 10.66
N ALA A 179 12.95 3.41 10.45
CA ALA A 179 13.23 4.13 9.22
C ALA A 179 14.66 4.73 9.28
N ALA A 180 15.67 3.91 8.96
CA ALA A 180 17.08 4.22 9.23
C ALA A 180 17.60 5.51 8.55
N GLY A 181 17.03 5.89 7.41
CA GLY A 181 17.36 7.13 6.68
C GLY A 181 16.63 8.38 7.17
N GLY A 182 15.75 8.27 8.17
CA GLY A 182 14.92 9.38 8.66
C GLY A 182 13.69 9.68 7.79
N PHE A 183 13.49 8.92 6.72
CA PHE A 183 12.32 8.98 5.82
C PHE A 183 11.59 7.63 5.86
N GLY A 184 10.26 7.66 5.72
CA GLY A 184 9.40 6.47 5.77
C GLY A 184 8.63 6.33 7.08
N VAL A 185 7.91 5.22 7.21
CA VAL A 185 6.95 4.97 8.30
C VAL A 185 7.57 3.98 9.30
N PRO A 186 7.82 4.40 10.56
CA PRO A 186 8.15 3.46 11.63
C PRO A 186 7.08 2.38 11.73
N CYS A 187 7.47 1.16 12.08
CA CYS A 187 6.57 -0.01 12.12
C CYS A 187 5.97 -0.47 10.78
N TYR A 188 6.30 0.12 9.62
CA TYR A 188 5.77 -0.30 8.32
C TYR A 188 5.82 -1.82 8.10
N VAL A 189 7.00 -2.45 8.25
CA VAL A 189 7.15 -3.91 8.08
C VAL A 189 6.30 -4.69 9.08
N SER A 190 6.16 -4.19 10.31
CA SER A 190 5.30 -4.82 11.32
C SER A 190 3.85 -4.76 10.91
N ASP A 191 3.37 -3.62 10.45
CA ASP A 191 1.98 -3.44 10.05
C ASP A 191 1.65 -4.19 8.76
N VAL A 192 2.56 -4.25 7.78
CA VAL A 192 2.42 -5.11 6.59
C VAL A 192 2.39 -6.59 6.98
N ALA A 193 3.27 -7.03 7.88
CA ALA A 193 3.28 -8.42 8.35
C ALA A 193 1.96 -8.82 9.00
N ARG A 194 1.40 -7.94 9.84
CA ARG A 194 0.10 -8.16 10.50
C ARG A 194 -1.04 -8.21 9.51
N ARG A 195 -0.97 -7.45 8.40
CA ARG A 195 -1.97 -7.56 7.34
C ARG A 195 -1.97 -8.91 6.65
N MET A 196 -0.81 -9.53 6.47
CA MET A 196 -0.70 -10.90 5.96
C MET A 196 -1.26 -11.97 6.93
N LEU A 197 -1.36 -11.63 8.22
CA LEU A 197 -2.06 -12.43 9.23
C LEU A 197 -3.57 -12.12 9.32
N GLY A 198 -4.07 -11.15 8.54
CA GLY A 198 -5.47 -10.76 8.52
C GLY A 198 -5.91 -9.79 9.62
N GLU A 199 -4.98 -9.09 10.27
CA GLU A 199 -5.31 -8.06 11.26
C GLU A 199 -5.83 -6.78 10.57
N VAL A 200 -7.07 -6.42 10.82
CA VAL A 200 -7.67 -5.16 10.33
C VAL A 200 -7.56 -4.10 11.41
N PHE A 201 -7.06 -2.92 11.05
CA PHE A 201 -6.95 -1.78 11.95
C PHE A 201 -6.91 -0.46 11.21
#